data_AF-A0A843H599-F1
#
_entry.id   AF-A0A843H599-F1
#
_cell.length_a   1.000
_cell.length_b   1.000
_cell.length_c   1.000
_cell.angle_alpha   90.00
_cell.angle_beta   90.00
_cell.angle_gamma   90.00
#
_symmetry.space_group_name_H-M   'P 1'
#
loop_
_entity.id
_entity.type
_entity.pdbx_description
1 polymer ?
#
loop_
_entity_poly.entity_id
_entity_poly.type
_entity_poly.pdbx_seq_one_letter_code
_entity_poly.pdbx_strand_id
1 'polypeptide(L)'
;MIETPKSIAEWSEQVFPTLDKDAQLEKLVEETREYMKAKTDEEKIKELADIYIVASILKERFDCKLGWNMFQGVFTLEMTSVYKEVDEKMKINRARKWAWNGKTYHHIEAEDE
;
A
#
# COMPACT_ATOMS: atom_id res chain seq x y z
N MET A 1 11.79 -10.52 7.66
CA MET A 1 10.53 -10.54 8.41
C MET A 1 9.44 -10.47 7.36
N ILE A 2 8.48 -11.38 7.38
CA ILE A 2 7.38 -11.38 6.40
C ILE A 2 6.37 -10.34 6.87
N GLU A 3 6.02 -9.38 6.01
CA GLU A 3 5.01 -8.37 6.30
C GLU A 3 3.63 -8.99 6.30
N THR A 4 2.86 -8.68 7.33
CA THR A 4 1.47 -9.11 7.48
C THR A 4 0.55 -7.91 7.33
N PRO A 5 -0.74 -8.10 7.01
CA PRO A 5 -1.69 -6.99 6.97
C PRO A 5 -1.70 -6.18 8.28
N LYS A 6 -1.57 -6.88 9.42
CA LYS A 6 -1.51 -6.26 10.74
C LYS A 6 -0.23 -5.43 10.94
N SER A 7 0.95 -5.93 10.56
CA SER A 7 2.20 -5.15 10.70
C SER A 7 2.25 -3.93 9.77
N ILE A 8 1.61 -4.02 8.60
CA ILE A 8 1.42 -2.90 7.68
C ILE A 8 0.49 -1.86 8.31
N ALA A 9 -0.62 -2.30 8.90
CA ALA A 9 -1.58 -1.44 9.58
C ALA A 9 -0.95 -0.69 10.76
N GLU A 10 -0.29 -1.42 11.66
CA GLU A 10 0.44 -0.85 12.82
C GLU A 10 1.51 0.16 12.38
N TRP A 11 2.26 -0.12 11.32
CA TRP A 11 3.20 0.83 10.75
C TRP A 11 2.50 2.10 10.28
N SER A 12 1.41 1.96 9.54
CA SER A 12 0.69 3.11 9.02
C SER A 12 0.04 3.94 10.13
N GLU A 13 -0.28 3.37 11.30
CA GLU A 13 -0.68 4.11 12.52
C GLU A 13 0.37 5.08 13.02
N GLN A 14 1.61 4.65 12.98
CA GLN A 14 2.72 5.44 13.48
C GLN A 14 3.11 6.52 12.47
N VAL A 15 3.08 6.20 11.17
CA VAL A 15 3.56 7.11 10.11
C VAL A 15 2.46 8.06 9.61
N PHE A 16 1.21 7.60 9.57
CA PHE A 16 0.06 8.37 9.07
C PHE A 16 -1.00 8.52 10.16
N PRO A 17 -0.73 9.31 11.22
CA PRO A 17 -1.63 9.40 12.37
C PRO A 17 -2.95 10.12 12.03
N THR A 18 -2.98 10.97 11.02
CA THR A 18 -4.19 11.69 10.57
C THR A 18 -4.81 11.10 9.32
N LEU A 19 -4.36 9.92 8.89
CA LEU A 19 -4.98 9.23 7.76
C LEU A 19 -6.41 8.83 8.12
N ASP A 20 -7.36 9.20 7.28
CA ASP A 20 -8.72 8.72 7.35
C ASP A 20 -9.02 7.68 6.26
N LYS A 21 -10.21 7.08 6.36
CA LYS A 21 -10.64 6.03 5.44
C LYS A 21 -10.80 6.55 4.01
N ASP A 22 -11.29 7.77 3.83
CA ASP A 22 -11.61 8.30 2.51
C ASP A 22 -10.33 8.62 1.73
N ALA A 23 -9.35 9.23 2.39
CA ALA A 23 -8.00 9.40 1.88
C ALA A 23 -7.37 8.06 1.47
N GLN A 24 -7.51 7.03 2.30
CA GLN A 24 -6.97 5.71 1.98
C GLN A 24 -7.72 5.02 0.81
N LEU A 25 -9.02 5.28 0.65
CA LEU A 25 -9.78 4.84 -0.51
C LEU A 25 -9.33 5.56 -1.79
N GLU A 26 -9.01 6.85 -1.70
CA GLU A 26 -8.43 7.57 -2.82
C GLU A 26 -7.06 7.02 -3.20
N LYS A 27 -6.24 6.66 -2.20
CA LYS A 27 -4.97 5.99 -2.44
C LYS A 27 -5.15 4.64 -3.14
N LEU A 28 -6.17 3.86 -2.78
CA LEU A 28 -6.51 2.61 -3.47
C LEU A 28 -6.84 2.84 -4.95
N VAL A 29 -7.54 3.93 -5.27
CA VAL A 29 -7.85 4.32 -6.65
C VAL A 29 -6.59 4.71 -7.42
N GLU A 30 -5.64 5.39 -6.77
CA GLU A 30 -4.33 5.70 -7.36
C GLU A 30 -3.57 4.42 -7.73
N GLU A 31 -3.33 3.52 -6.78
CA GLU A 31 -2.58 2.27 -7.02
C GLU A 31 -3.26 1.39 -8.08
N THR A 32 -4.60 1.35 -8.07
CA THR A 32 -5.36 0.61 -9.11
C THR A 32 -5.16 1.23 -10.50
N ARG A 33 -5.06 2.57 -10.61
CA ARG A 33 -4.78 3.23 -11.89
C ARG A 33 -3.35 3.00 -12.35
N GLU A 34 -2.39 2.90 -11.43
CA GLU A 34 -1.00 2.55 -11.74
C GLU A 34 -0.92 1.11 -12.27
N TYR A 35 -1.57 0.16 -11.59
CA TYR A 35 -1.73 -1.22 -12.08
C TYR A 35 -2.32 -1.29 -13.49
N MET A 36 -3.39 -0.53 -13.77
CA MET A 36 -4.01 -0.51 -15.10
C MET A 36 -3.13 0.10 -16.20
N LYS A 37 -2.11 0.88 -15.84
CA LYS A 37 -1.14 1.48 -16.77
C LYS A 37 0.12 0.64 -16.95
N ALA A 38 0.38 -0.30 -16.03
CA ALA A 38 1.51 -1.21 -16.10
C ALA A 38 1.51 -2.00 -17.41
N LYS A 39 2.66 -2.03 -18.09
CA LYS A 39 2.82 -2.64 -19.43
C LYS A 39 3.48 -4.00 -19.35
N THR A 40 4.27 -4.24 -18.31
CA THR A 40 4.99 -5.49 -18.07
C THR A 40 4.44 -6.24 -16.87
N ASP A 41 4.69 -7.54 -16.79
CA ASP A 41 4.25 -8.33 -15.64
C ASP A 41 5.03 -7.97 -14.37
N GLU A 42 6.29 -7.53 -14.50
CA GLU A 42 7.07 -7.01 -13.38
C GLU A 42 6.44 -5.74 -12.80
N GLU A 43 6.07 -4.78 -13.65
CA GLU A 43 5.34 -3.57 -13.22
C GLU A 43 4.01 -3.97 -12.56
N LYS A 44 3.23 -4.87 -13.17
CA LYS A 44 1.96 -5.32 -12.58
C LYS A 44 2.14 -5.94 -11.19
N ILE A 45 3.19 -6.72 -10.96
CA ILE A 45 3.48 -7.32 -9.64
C ILE A 45 3.78 -6.24 -8.61
N LYS A 46 4.54 -5.19 -8.98
CA LYS A 46 4.81 -4.04 -8.11
C LYS A 46 3.53 -3.32 -7.73
N GLU A 47 2.71 -3.00 -8.71
CA GLU A 47 1.45 -2.30 -8.44
C GLU A 47 0.45 -3.17 -7.65
N LEU A 48 0.46 -4.50 -7.83
CA LEU A 48 -0.32 -5.42 -6.99
C LEU A 48 0.16 -5.42 -5.54
N ALA A 49 1.46 -5.30 -5.30
CA ALA A 49 2.02 -5.18 -3.96
C ALA A 49 1.59 -3.86 -3.30
N ASP A 50 1.56 -2.76 -4.03
CA ASP A 50 1.05 -1.47 -3.54
C ASP A 50 -0.45 -1.54 -3.20
N ILE A 51 -1.27 -2.14 -4.09
CA ILE A 51 -2.70 -2.41 -3.82
C ILE A 51 -2.86 -3.27 -2.56
N TYR A 52 -2.05 -4.32 -2.39
CA TYR A 52 -2.10 -5.17 -1.21
C TYR A 52 -1.81 -4.41 0.08
N ILE A 53 -0.80 -3.53 0.09
CA ILE A 53 -0.44 -2.70 1.23
C ILE A 53 -1.60 -1.75 1.57
N VAL A 54 -2.14 -1.05 0.57
CA VAL A 54 -3.25 -0.12 0.77
C VAL A 54 -4.52 -0.82 1.25
N ALA A 55 -4.85 -1.98 0.65
CA ALA A 55 -5.98 -2.80 1.03
C ALA A 55 -5.84 -3.36 2.46
N SER A 56 -4.63 -3.73 2.86
CA SER A 56 -4.33 -4.17 4.23
C SER A 56 -4.63 -3.08 5.26
N ILE A 57 -4.24 -1.83 4.96
CA ILE A 57 -4.56 -0.67 5.82
C ILE A 57 -6.07 -0.44 5.91
N LEU A 58 -6.77 -0.44 4.77
CA LEU A 58 -8.24 -0.30 4.71
C LEU A 58 -8.97 -1.36 5.53
N LYS A 59 -8.51 -2.61 5.42
CA LYS A 59 -9.06 -3.75 6.12
C LYS A 59 -8.84 -3.64 7.63
N GLU A 60 -7.60 -3.46 8.06
CA GLU A 60 -7.23 -3.61 9.48
C GLU A 60 -7.51 -2.35 10.31
N ARG A 61 -7.28 -1.14 9.78
CA ARG A 61 -7.50 0.11 10.53
C ARG A 61 -8.93 0.62 10.47
N PHE A 62 -9.58 0.41 9.32
CA PHE A 62 -10.87 1.04 9.04
C PHE A 62 -12.02 0.04 8.87
N ASP A 63 -11.79 -1.25 9.10
CA ASP A 63 -12.76 -2.34 8.93
C ASP A 63 -13.52 -2.24 7.59
N CYS A 64 -12.80 -1.86 6.53
CA CYS A 64 -13.40 -1.57 5.23
C CYS A 64 -13.60 -2.85 4.42
N LYS A 65 -14.87 -3.20 4.14
CA LYS A 65 -15.24 -4.36 3.31
C LYS A 65 -14.63 -4.33 1.91
N LEU A 66 -14.49 -3.15 1.30
CA LEU A 66 -13.81 -3.03 0.01
C LEU A 66 -12.33 -3.38 0.13
N GLY A 67 -11.66 -2.90 1.20
CA GLY A 67 -10.29 -3.29 1.52
C GLY A 67 -10.15 -4.81 1.69
N TRP A 68 -11.08 -5.44 2.40
CA TRP A 68 -11.13 -6.90 2.54
C TRP A 68 -11.24 -7.61 1.18
N ASN A 69 -12.16 -7.18 0.32
CA ASN A 69 -12.36 -7.79 -1.00
C ASN A 69 -11.14 -7.62 -1.91
N MET A 70 -10.51 -6.44 -1.90
CA MET A 70 -9.29 -6.19 -2.69
C MET A 70 -8.12 -7.04 -2.19
N PHE A 71 -7.93 -7.10 -0.87
CA PHE A 71 -6.93 -7.96 -0.24
C PHE A 71 -7.12 -9.43 -0.67
N GLN A 72 -8.35 -9.95 -0.61
CA GLN A 72 -8.66 -11.31 -1.06
C GLN A 72 -8.43 -11.50 -2.55
N GLY A 73 -8.81 -10.53 -3.39
CA GLY A 73 -8.59 -10.58 -4.83
C GLY A 73 -7.10 -10.71 -5.17
N VAL A 74 -6.24 -9.87 -4.58
CA VAL A 74 -4.79 -9.96 -4.78
C VAL A 74 -4.23 -11.30 -4.27
N PHE A 75 -4.70 -11.76 -3.11
CA PHE A 75 -4.31 -13.05 -2.53
C PHE A 75 -4.55 -14.22 -3.49
N THR A 76 -5.59 -14.15 -4.34
CA THR A 76 -5.92 -15.24 -5.26
C THR A 76 -5.11 -15.28 -6.56
N LEU A 77 -4.41 -14.20 -6.92
CA LEU A 77 -3.85 -14.05 -8.27
C LEU A 77 -2.40 -14.55 -8.42
N GLU A 78 -1.46 -14.21 -7.53
CA GLU A 78 -0.02 -14.51 -7.74
C GLU A 78 0.79 -14.49 -6.41
N MET A 79 0.46 -15.39 -5.47
CA MET A 79 0.92 -15.26 -4.07
C MET A 79 2.43 -15.09 -3.86
N THR A 80 3.28 -15.93 -4.46
CA THR A 80 4.70 -15.96 -4.09
C THR A 80 5.47 -14.73 -4.56
N SER A 81 5.17 -14.24 -5.76
CA SER A 81 5.85 -13.08 -6.33
C SER A 81 5.38 -11.78 -5.68
N VAL A 82 4.07 -11.67 -5.39
CA VAL A 82 3.51 -10.48 -4.74
C VAL A 82 4.01 -10.34 -3.31
N TYR A 83 4.10 -11.42 -2.50
CA TYR A 83 4.60 -11.27 -1.12
C TYR A 83 6.05 -10.81 -1.04
N LYS A 84 6.90 -11.30 -1.95
CA LYS A 84 8.28 -10.82 -2.03
C LYS A 84 8.30 -9.32 -2.32
N GLU A 85 7.47 -8.87 -3.27
CA GLU A 85 7.42 -7.46 -3.63
C GLU A 85 6.80 -6.59 -2.53
N VAL A 86 5.81 -7.09 -1.78
CA VAL A 86 5.28 -6.43 -0.58
C VAL A 86 6.38 -6.24 0.47
N ASP A 87 7.17 -7.27 0.74
CA ASP A 87 8.29 -7.18 1.70
C ASP A 87 9.32 -6.14 1.24
N GLU A 88 9.72 -6.14 -0.03
CA GLU A 88 10.66 -5.14 -0.56
C GLU A 88 10.07 -3.72 -0.53
N LYS A 89 8.81 -3.56 -0.94
CA LYS A 89 8.13 -2.26 -0.92
C LYS A 89 7.99 -1.71 0.49
N MET A 90 7.66 -2.55 1.47
CA MET A 90 7.56 -2.13 2.87
C MET A 90 8.90 -1.74 3.47
N LYS A 91 10.01 -2.39 3.11
CA LYS A 91 11.36 -1.92 3.50
C LYS A 91 11.60 -0.50 3.02
N ILE A 92 11.29 -0.23 1.75
CA ILE A 92 11.42 1.10 1.15
C ILE A 92 10.49 2.10 1.86
N ASN A 93 9.23 1.76 2.07
CA ASN A 93 8.24 2.63 2.69
C ASN A 93 8.59 3.00 4.14
N ARG A 94 9.16 2.06 4.90
CA ARG A 94 9.64 2.29 6.27
C ARG A 94 10.85 3.22 6.33
N ALA A 95 11.68 3.25 5.29
CA ALA A 95 12.84 4.14 5.19
C ALA A 95 12.49 5.54 4.67
N ARG A 96 11.32 5.70 4.03
CA ARG A 96 10.86 6.97 3.45
C ARG A 96 10.34 7.94 4.51
N LYS A 97 10.55 9.22 4.25
CA LYS A 97 9.78 10.30 4.88
C LYS A 97 8.49 10.51 4.09
N TRP A 98 7.42 10.83 4.78
CA TRP A 98 6.09 10.98 4.18
C TRP A 98 5.49 12.32 4.53
N ALA A 99 4.81 12.93 3.56
CA ALA A 99 4.08 14.17 3.72
C ALA A 99 2.66 14.05 3.18
N TRP A 100 1.76 14.79 3.81
CA TRP A 100 0.39 14.96 3.34
C TRP A 100 0.35 16.00 2.23
N ASN A 101 -0.21 15.67 1.07
CA ASN A 101 -0.32 16.60 -0.06
C ASN A 101 -1.67 17.36 -0.13
N GLY A 102 -2.53 17.22 0.88
CA GLY A 102 -3.91 17.72 0.87
C GLY A 102 -4.95 16.65 0.55
N LYS A 103 -4.53 15.46 0.11
CA LYS A 103 -5.42 14.38 -0.34
C LYS A 103 -4.99 13.00 0.15
N THR A 104 -3.71 12.67 -0.03
CA THR A 104 -3.11 11.38 0.33
C THR A 104 -1.70 11.60 0.86
N TYR A 105 -1.15 10.60 1.54
CA TYR A 105 0.25 10.62 1.94
C TYR A 105 1.15 10.17 0.79
N HIS A 106 2.19 10.96 0.52
CA HIS A 106 3.23 10.67 -0.47
C HIS A 106 4.61 10.74 0.16
N HIS A 107 5.55 9.98 -0.38
CA HIS A 107 6.94 10.10 0.05
C HIS A 107 7.52 11.43 -0.41
N ILE A 108 8.37 12.02 0.42
CA ILE A 108 9.19 13.18 0.05
C ILE A 108 10.64 12.72 -0.04
N GLU A 109 11.36 13.21 -1.05
CA GLU A 109 12.80 13.03 -1.10
C GLU A 109 13.40 13.81 0.08
N ALA A 110 14.33 13.19 0.81
CA ALA A 110 15.13 13.98 1.74
C ALA A 110 15.93 14.95 0.89
N GLU A 111 15.73 16.25 1.06
CA GLU A 111 16.70 17.22 0.56
C GLU A 111 18.05 16.84 1.20
N ASP A 112 19.06 16.63 0.36
CA ASP A 112 20.43 16.42 0.81
C ASP A 112 20.85 17.69 1.58
N GLU A 113 20.79 17.65 2.91
CA GLU A 113 21.36 18.67 3.81
C GLU A 113 22.90 18.58 3.84
#